data_AF-A0A7V0J5Q1-F1
#
_entry.id   AF-A0A7V0J5Q1-F1
#
_cell.length_a   1.000
_cell.length_b   1.000
_cell.length_c   1.000
_cell.angle_alpha   90.00
_cell.angle_beta   90.00
_cell.angle_gamma   90.00
#
_symmetry.space_group_name_H-M   'P 1'
#
loop_
_entity.id
_entity.type
_entity.pdbx_description
1 polymer ?
#
loop_
_entity_poly.entity_id
_entity_poly.type
_entity_poly.pdbx_seq_one_letter_code
_entity_poly.pdbx_strand_id
1 'polypeptide(L)'
;MATTVRMPQLGETVTEGTILSWPKKAGDTIREDEVLVEVSTDKVDTEIPSPVEGTILQILVAEGETVQVGTPLVVIGEAGEQVAAEPEAAPEPVPEEASEPEPAPAVEPAPEPPPAPVSAPPIDASGTPPAAAAEEQRFLSPVVRKLARENDLDLSQIEGTGRGGRITRNDVLAYLEHRPAPAPEPAPAPEPAPAPEPAPA
;
A
#
# COMPACT_ATOMS: atom_id res chain seq x y z
N MET A 1 25.71 14.85 17.01
CA MET A 1 25.54 15.46 15.66
C MET A 1 24.78 14.48 14.78
N ALA A 2 23.72 14.94 14.10
CA ALA A 2 22.95 14.09 13.20
C ALA A 2 23.60 13.99 11.81
N THR A 3 23.92 12.77 11.39
CA THR A 3 24.44 12.43 10.06
C THR A 3 23.29 11.97 9.18
N THR A 4 23.03 12.69 8.10
CA THR A 4 22.07 12.25 7.08
C THR A 4 22.75 11.26 6.13
N VAL A 5 22.29 10.02 6.14
CA VAL A 5 22.73 9.02 5.16
C VAL A 5 21.94 9.21 3.88
N ARG A 6 22.67 9.43 2.80
CA ARG A 6 22.13 9.59 1.45
C ARG A 6 22.36 8.34 0.65
N MET A 7 21.50 8.11 -0.33
CA MET A 7 21.65 7.06 -1.34
C MET A 7 23.02 7.20 -2.02
N PRO A 8 23.96 6.25 -1.83
CA PRO A 8 25.24 6.28 -2.53
C PRO A 8 25.03 5.97 -4.01
N GLN A 9 26.00 6.35 -4.83
CA GLN A 9 25.98 5.99 -6.25
C GLN A 9 26.38 4.50 -6.39
N LEU A 10 25.38 3.62 -6.47
CA LEU A 10 25.55 2.16 -6.53
C LEU A 10 25.88 1.66 -7.96
N GLY A 11 26.82 2.34 -8.64
CA GLY A 11 27.29 2.00 -9.99
C GLY A 11 27.18 3.15 -10.99
N GLU A 12 28.01 3.15 -12.04
CA GLU A 12 28.06 4.23 -13.05
C GLU A 12 26.77 4.39 -13.88
N THR A 13 25.90 3.38 -13.90
CA THR A 13 24.64 3.38 -14.68
C THR A 13 23.37 3.33 -13.82
N VAL A 14 23.50 3.31 -12.49
CA VAL A 14 22.37 3.21 -11.56
C VAL A 14 22.00 4.60 -11.06
N THR A 15 20.86 5.12 -11.51
CA THR A 15 20.32 6.43 -11.11
C THR A 15 19.31 6.38 -9.97
N GLU A 16 18.74 5.21 -9.70
CA GLU A 16 17.71 4.99 -8.69
C GLU A 16 17.78 3.57 -8.13
N GLY A 17 17.27 3.39 -6.91
CA GLY A 17 17.14 2.07 -6.30
C GLY A 17 15.92 2.03 -5.38
N THR A 18 15.35 0.84 -5.24
CA THR A 18 14.13 0.59 -4.45
C THR A 18 14.50 -0.04 -3.13
N ILE A 19 13.99 0.50 -2.03
CA ILE A 19 14.25 -0.09 -0.71
C ILE A 19 13.53 -1.44 -0.61
N LEU A 20 14.28 -2.51 -0.32
CA LEU A 20 13.73 -3.84 -0.07
C LEU A 20 13.24 -3.97 1.37
N SER A 21 14.11 -3.65 2.31
CA SER A 21 13.89 -3.93 3.72
C SER A 21 14.73 -3.04 4.63
N TRP A 22 14.12 -2.67 5.75
CA TRP A 22 14.78 -1.99 6.88
C TRP A 22 14.99 -2.99 8.01
N PRO A 23 16.19 -3.59 8.16
CA PRO A 23 16.49 -4.45 9.30
C PRO A 23 16.45 -3.68 10.64
N LYS A 24 16.57 -2.34 10.59
CA LYS A 24 16.60 -1.44 11.73
C LYS A 24 15.48 -0.41 11.64
N LYS A 25 14.80 -0.14 12.75
CA LYS A 25 13.67 0.82 12.85
C LYS A 25 14.14 2.18 13.37
N ALA A 26 13.30 3.20 13.24
CA ALA A 26 13.51 4.46 13.95
C ALA A 26 13.54 4.23 15.47
N GLY A 27 14.58 4.72 16.13
CA GLY A 27 14.91 4.47 17.53
C GLY A 27 15.89 3.30 17.74
N ASP A 28 16.20 2.51 16.71
CA ASP A 28 17.14 1.40 16.85
C ASP A 28 18.60 1.87 16.76
N THR A 29 19.48 1.17 17.46
CA THR A 29 20.92 1.52 17.53
C THR A 29 21.68 0.68 16.51
N ILE A 30 22.54 1.33 15.73
CA ILE A 30 23.36 0.72 14.68
C ILE A 30 24.83 1.10 14.87
N ARG A 31 25.75 0.21 14.46
CA ARG A 31 27.20 0.43 14.52
C ARG A 31 27.74 0.87 13.16
N GLU A 32 28.93 1.45 13.15
CA GLU A 32 29.71 1.67 11.92
C GLU A 32 29.90 0.32 11.19
N ASP A 33 29.77 0.33 9.86
CA ASP A 33 29.82 -0.86 8.99
C ASP A 33 28.70 -1.91 9.20
N GLU A 34 27.67 -1.61 10.00
CA GLU A 34 26.50 -2.49 10.14
C GLU A 34 25.47 -2.21 9.04
N VAL A 35 24.77 -3.27 8.57
CA VAL A 35 23.79 -3.16 7.48
C VAL A 35 22.60 -2.31 7.91
N LEU A 36 22.43 -1.17 7.24
CA LEU A 36 21.40 -0.19 7.57
C LEU A 36 20.11 -0.41 6.76
N VAL A 37 20.25 -0.62 5.45
CA VAL A 37 19.13 -0.82 4.54
C VAL A 37 19.55 -1.67 3.34
N GLU A 38 18.63 -2.50 2.86
CA GLU A 38 18.80 -3.28 1.63
C GLU A 38 18.11 -2.56 0.47
N VAL A 39 18.83 -2.34 -0.63
CA VAL A 39 18.33 -1.63 -1.82
C VAL A 39 18.43 -2.53 -3.04
N SER A 40 17.31 -2.75 -3.73
CA SER A 40 17.28 -3.44 -5.03
C SER A 40 17.44 -2.42 -6.16
N THR A 41 18.40 -2.68 -7.03
CA THR A 41 18.58 -1.96 -8.30
C THR A 41 18.10 -2.84 -9.45
N ASP A 42 18.01 -2.32 -10.68
CA ASP A 42 17.48 -3.05 -11.86
C ASP A 42 18.12 -4.43 -12.12
N LYS A 43 19.33 -4.68 -11.59
CA LYS A 43 20.08 -5.92 -11.81
C LYS A 43 20.70 -6.55 -10.56
N VAL A 44 20.91 -5.79 -9.49
CA VAL A 44 21.67 -6.26 -8.31
C VAL A 44 21.09 -5.67 -7.03
N ASP A 45 20.89 -6.52 -6.04
CA ASP A 45 20.56 -6.10 -4.69
C ASP A 45 21.85 -5.72 -3.97
N THR A 46 21.88 -4.53 -3.36
CA THR A 46 23.04 -4.01 -2.64
C THR A 46 22.64 -3.53 -1.26
N GLU A 47 23.43 -3.92 -0.27
CA GLU A 47 23.30 -3.47 1.12
C GLU A 47 24.05 -2.15 1.32
N ILE A 48 23.41 -1.20 1.99
CA ILE A 48 24.03 0.07 2.39
C ILE A 48 24.48 -0.07 3.85
N PRO A 49 25.80 -0.10 4.13
CA PRO A 49 26.31 -0.10 5.49
C PRO A 49 26.16 1.28 6.13
N SER A 50 26.08 1.32 7.46
CA SER A 50 26.04 2.58 8.20
C SER A 50 27.40 3.27 8.18
N PRO A 51 27.48 4.54 7.75
CA PRO A 51 28.74 5.28 7.72
C PRO A 51 29.19 5.78 9.10
N VAL A 52 28.32 5.71 10.11
CA VAL A 52 28.59 6.11 11.50
C VAL A 52 27.85 5.19 12.47
N GLU A 53 28.37 5.03 13.68
CA GLU A 53 27.61 4.43 14.79
C GLU A 53 26.62 5.44 15.38
N GLY A 54 25.41 4.99 15.73
CA GLY A 54 24.39 5.88 16.26
C GLY A 54 22.99 5.25 16.36
N THR A 55 22.00 6.08 16.67
CA THR A 55 20.58 5.71 16.69
C THR A 55 19.88 6.29 15.47
N ILE A 56 19.03 5.50 14.83
CA ILE A 56 18.18 5.96 13.74
C ILE A 56 17.17 6.96 14.30
N LEU A 57 17.29 8.24 13.97
CA LEU A 57 16.36 9.27 14.45
C LEU A 57 15.06 9.24 13.68
N GLN A 58 15.16 9.13 12.35
CA GLN A 58 14.02 9.17 11.45
C GLN A 58 14.37 8.54 10.11
N ILE A 59 13.49 7.65 9.65
CA ILE A 59 13.50 7.09 8.29
C ILE A 59 12.64 8.01 7.42
N LEU A 60 13.22 8.57 6.35
CA LEU A 60 12.49 9.44 5.41
C LEU A 60 11.83 8.64 4.29
N VAL A 61 12.36 7.46 3.99
CA VAL A 61 12.00 6.63 2.84
C VAL A 61 11.58 5.26 3.33
N ALA A 62 10.34 4.86 3.07
CA ALA A 62 9.81 3.59 3.54
C ALA A 62 10.33 2.38 2.73
N GLU A 63 10.16 1.18 3.30
CA GLU A 63 10.33 -0.07 2.54
C GLU A 63 9.39 -0.11 1.33
N GLY A 64 9.92 -0.53 0.17
CA GLY A 64 9.22 -0.58 -1.11
C GLY A 64 9.20 0.74 -1.88
N GLU A 65 9.81 1.82 -1.38
CA GLU A 65 9.87 3.11 -2.06
C GLU A 65 11.13 3.22 -2.95
N THR A 66 10.99 3.86 -4.11
CA THR A 66 12.07 4.07 -5.08
C THR A 66 12.65 5.48 -4.95
N VAL A 67 13.98 5.57 -4.83
CA VAL A 67 14.70 6.82 -4.57
C VAL A 67 15.90 7.00 -5.48
N GLN A 68 16.20 8.27 -5.80
CA GLN A 68 17.33 8.64 -6.66
C GLN A 68 18.64 8.73 -5.89
N VAL A 69 19.77 8.55 -6.59
CA VAL A 69 21.11 8.76 -6.03
C VAL A 69 21.24 10.16 -5.41
N GLY A 70 21.82 10.23 -4.22
CA GLY A 70 21.97 11.48 -3.45
C GLY A 70 20.75 11.88 -2.61
N THR A 71 19.63 11.17 -2.73
CA THR A 71 18.43 11.42 -1.89
C THR A 71 18.70 11.03 -0.44
N PRO A 72 18.32 11.86 0.55
CA PRO A 72 18.42 11.50 1.97
C PRO A 72 17.48 10.34 2.31
N LEU A 73 18.03 9.24 2.82
CA LEU A 73 17.29 8.03 3.19
C LEU A 73 16.87 8.05 4.65
N VAL A 74 17.82 8.35 5.52
CA VAL A 74 17.66 8.27 6.98
C VAL A 74 18.56 9.29 7.66
N VAL A 75 18.15 9.72 8.86
CA VAL A 75 18.99 10.52 9.74
C VAL A 75 19.43 9.67 10.92
N ILE A 76 20.75 9.55 11.12
CA ILE A 76 21.36 8.84 12.24
C ILE A 76 21.96 9.88 13.19
N GLY A 77 21.64 9.80 14.48
CA GLY A 77 22.23 10.64 15.53
C GLY A 77 23.15 9.83 16.44
N GLU A 78 23.97 10.47 17.25
CA GLU A 78 24.76 9.76 18.26
C GLU A 78 23.86 9.12 19.32
N ALA A 79 24.36 8.03 19.93
CA ALA A 79 23.71 7.34 21.04
C ALA A 79 23.49 8.32 22.22
N GLY A 80 22.27 8.86 22.32
CA GLY A 80 21.89 9.85 23.33
C GLY A 80 21.25 11.12 22.77
N GLU A 81 21.34 11.40 21.46
CA GLU A 81 20.63 12.50 20.82
C GLU A 81 19.24 12.03 20.36
N GLN A 82 18.41 11.66 21.33
CA GLN A 82 16.98 11.50 21.13
C GLN A 82 16.39 12.91 20.98
N VAL A 83 15.56 13.16 19.96
CA VAL A 83 14.58 14.25 20.07
C VAL A 83 13.81 13.93 21.34
N ALA A 84 14.00 14.76 22.37
CA ALA A 84 13.55 14.54 23.74
C ALA A 84 12.11 13.99 23.79
N ALA A 85 12.00 12.67 23.87
CA ALA A 85 10.93 12.03 24.60
C ALA A 85 11.46 11.93 26.03
N GLU A 86 10.85 12.74 26.88
CA GLU A 86 11.02 12.83 28.33
C GLU A 86 11.42 11.49 28.98
N PRO A 87 12.48 11.47 29.82
CA PRO A 87 12.89 10.26 30.51
C PRO A 87 11.94 10.00 31.67
N GLU A 88 11.03 9.04 31.53
CA GLU A 88 10.36 8.46 32.70
C GLU A 88 10.74 6.98 32.85
N ALA A 89 11.80 6.81 33.65
CA ALA A 89 12.05 5.73 34.61
C ALA A 89 12.04 4.26 34.13
N ALA A 90 13.26 3.70 34.05
CA ALA A 90 13.54 2.42 34.70
C ALA A 90 13.92 2.70 36.17
N PRO A 91 13.51 1.88 37.15
CA PRO A 91 14.28 0.66 37.48
C PRO A 91 13.36 -0.55 37.80
N GLU A 92 13.62 -1.74 37.26
CA GLU A 92 14.31 -2.88 37.89
C GLU A 92 13.37 -4.12 37.99
N PRO A 93 13.92 -5.36 38.16
CA PRO A 93 13.49 -6.58 37.46
C PRO A 93 12.68 -7.55 38.37
N VAL A 94 12.65 -8.83 37.95
CA VAL A 94 12.17 -10.11 38.55
C VAL A 94 10.69 -10.52 38.34
N PRO A 95 10.39 -11.84 38.23
CA PRO A 95 10.85 -12.82 37.22
C PRO A 95 9.69 -13.77 36.76
N GLU A 96 10.01 -14.70 35.84
CA GLU A 96 9.36 -16.01 35.66
C GLU A 96 7.82 -16.10 35.51
N GLU A 97 7.38 -16.41 34.28
CA GLU A 97 6.59 -17.63 34.08
C GLU A 97 6.78 -18.14 32.64
N ALA A 98 7.83 -18.96 32.49
CA ALA A 98 7.84 -19.98 31.45
C ALA A 98 6.94 -21.11 31.94
N SER A 99 5.88 -21.41 31.19
CA SER A 99 5.20 -22.71 31.23
C SER A 99 4.40 -22.88 29.95
N GLU A 100 5.11 -23.30 28.90
CA GLU A 100 4.57 -24.27 27.97
C GLU A 100 4.45 -25.61 28.74
N PRO A 101 3.33 -26.33 28.64
CA PRO A 101 3.34 -27.41 27.66
C PRO A 101 2.01 -27.61 26.92
N GLU A 102 2.19 -28.03 25.67
CA GLU A 102 1.28 -28.87 24.86
C GLU A 102 0.54 -29.93 25.70
N PRO A 103 -0.72 -30.25 25.37
CA PRO A 103 -0.90 -31.49 24.60
C PRO A 103 -2.02 -31.43 23.56
N ALA A 104 -1.74 -31.89 22.35
CA ALA A 104 -2.69 -32.66 21.55
C ALA A 104 -2.74 -34.10 22.12
N PRO A 105 -3.86 -34.85 22.06
CA PRO A 105 -4.26 -35.44 20.78
C PRO A 105 -5.78 -35.66 20.56
N ALA A 106 -6.12 -35.73 19.26
CA ALA A 106 -7.03 -36.68 18.60
C ALA A 106 -8.45 -36.91 19.16
N VAL A 107 -9.46 -36.52 18.37
CA VAL A 107 -10.51 -37.45 17.92
C VAL A 107 -10.89 -37.13 16.47
N GLU A 108 -10.34 -37.92 15.54
CA GLU A 108 -11.00 -38.30 14.29
C GLU A 108 -11.83 -39.57 14.60
N PRO A 109 -13.04 -39.72 14.04
CA PRO A 109 -13.17 -40.68 12.94
C PRO A 109 -14.07 -40.18 11.79
N ALA A 110 -13.53 -40.20 10.57
CA ALA A 110 -14.25 -40.60 9.35
C ALA A 110 -14.29 -42.15 9.26
N PRO A 111 -14.95 -42.84 8.30
CA PRO A 111 -15.75 -42.45 7.12
C PRO A 111 -17.15 -43.19 7.08
N GLU A 112 -18.12 -42.91 6.19
CA GLU A 112 -18.34 -43.48 4.82
C GLU A 112 -19.81 -43.16 4.34
N PRO A 113 -20.27 -43.42 3.09
CA PRO A 113 -20.63 -42.41 2.06
C PRO A 113 -22.10 -42.52 1.52
N PRO A 114 -22.38 -42.15 0.24
CA PRO A 114 -23.04 -40.93 -0.26
C PRO A 114 -24.57 -41.07 -0.51
N PRO A 115 -25.24 -39.97 -0.91
CA PRO A 115 -26.04 -40.08 -2.13
C PRO A 115 -25.72 -38.97 -3.15
N ALA A 116 -25.38 -39.38 -4.36
CA ALA A 116 -25.59 -38.61 -5.58
C ALA A 116 -26.87 -39.14 -6.27
N PRO A 117 -27.43 -38.48 -7.30
CA PRO A 117 -27.47 -37.05 -7.64
C PRO A 117 -28.94 -36.60 -7.76
N VAL A 118 -29.27 -35.36 -7.39
CA VAL A 118 -30.57 -34.79 -7.78
C VAL A 118 -30.36 -33.40 -8.38
N SER A 119 -30.64 -33.34 -9.67
CA SER A 119 -31.06 -32.21 -10.50
C SER A 119 -30.72 -30.80 -10.04
N ALA A 120 -29.93 -30.14 -10.88
CA ALA A 120 -30.03 -28.71 -11.08
C ALA A 120 -31.51 -28.25 -11.18
N PRO A 121 -31.90 -27.20 -10.45
CA PRO A 121 -32.85 -26.24 -10.96
C PRO A 121 -32.11 -25.18 -11.80
N PRO A 122 -32.70 -24.72 -12.91
CA PRO A 122 -32.10 -23.70 -13.74
C PRO A 122 -32.10 -22.38 -12.96
N ILE A 123 -30.92 -21.79 -12.72
CA ILE A 123 -30.88 -20.38 -12.41
C ILE A 123 -31.20 -19.61 -13.69
N ASP A 124 -32.45 -19.19 -13.70
CA ASP A 124 -33.07 -18.11 -14.44
C ASP A 124 -32.06 -17.16 -15.12
N ALA A 125 -32.11 -17.17 -16.45
CA ALA A 125 -31.53 -16.14 -17.28
C ALA A 125 -32.38 -14.86 -17.16
N SER A 126 -32.16 -14.11 -16.09
CA SER A 126 -32.57 -12.71 -16.01
C SER A 126 -31.50 -11.90 -15.30
N GLY A 127 -30.75 -11.14 -16.09
CA GLY A 127 -29.65 -10.29 -15.64
C GLY A 127 -28.28 -10.92 -15.85
N THR A 128 -27.85 -11.06 -17.11
CA THR A 128 -26.42 -10.99 -17.42
C THR A 128 -25.93 -9.60 -17.01
N PRO A 129 -25.09 -9.41 -15.96
CA PRO A 129 -24.13 -8.32 -16.02
C PRO A 129 -23.21 -8.63 -17.21
N PRO A 130 -22.88 -7.66 -18.06
CA PRO A 130 -22.14 -7.94 -19.28
C PRO A 130 -20.88 -8.73 -18.93
N ALA A 131 -20.51 -9.72 -19.76
CA ALA A 131 -19.28 -10.49 -19.59
C ALA A 131 -18.02 -9.58 -19.46
N ALA A 132 -18.14 -8.31 -19.87
CA ALA A 132 -17.19 -7.24 -19.59
C ALA A 132 -16.96 -6.98 -18.08
N ALA A 133 -17.99 -6.96 -17.24
CA ALA A 133 -17.86 -6.66 -15.80
C ALA A 133 -17.12 -7.77 -15.02
N ALA A 134 -17.29 -9.02 -15.45
CA ALA A 134 -16.58 -10.16 -14.86
C ALA A 134 -15.11 -10.20 -15.31
N GLU A 135 -14.79 -9.75 -16.52
CA GLU A 135 -13.40 -9.56 -16.96
C GLU A 135 -12.76 -8.35 -16.28
N GLU A 136 -13.45 -7.20 -16.22
CA GLU A 136 -13.04 -6.00 -15.47
C GLU A 136 -12.72 -6.33 -14.01
N GLN A 137 -13.59 -7.12 -13.35
CA GLN A 137 -13.36 -7.59 -11.98
C GLN A 137 -12.16 -8.51 -11.81
N ARG A 138 -11.74 -9.22 -12.87
CA ARG A 138 -10.53 -10.07 -12.89
C ARG A 138 -9.25 -9.26 -13.12
N PHE A 139 -9.34 -8.11 -13.77
CA PHE A 139 -8.22 -7.17 -13.94
C PHE A 139 -7.97 -6.33 -12.68
N LEU A 140 -8.94 -6.26 -11.77
CA LEU A 140 -8.88 -5.44 -10.56
C LEU A 140 -8.18 -6.15 -9.38
N SER A 141 -7.23 -5.44 -8.76
CA SER A 141 -6.59 -5.85 -7.50
C SER A 141 -7.62 -5.90 -6.33
N PRO A 142 -7.57 -6.90 -5.43
CA PRO A 142 -8.44 -6.97 -4.25
C PRO A 142 -8.37 -5.72 -3.37
N VAL A 143 -7.20 -5.09 -3.31
CA VAL A 143 -6.96 -3.86 -2.53
C VAL A 143 -7.70 -2.67 -3.14
N VAL A 144 -7.69 -2.56 -4.47
CA VAL A 144 -8.39 -1.50 -5.22
C VAL A 144 -9.90 -1.64 -5.09
N ARG A 145 -10.42 -2.87 -5.14
CA ARG A 145 -11.85 -3.15 -4.92
C ARG A 145 -12.30 -2.74 -3.53
N LYS A 146 -11.47 -2.97 -2.51
CA LYS A 146 -11.77 -2.55 -1.13
C LYS A 146 -11.77 -1.02 -1.02
N LEU A 147 -10.73 -0.37 -1.51
CA LEU A 147 -10.57 1.08 -1.43
C LEU A 147 -11.66 1.85 -2.19
N ALA A 148 -12.08 1.36 -3.36
CA ALA A 148 -13.15 1.97 -4.13
C ALA A 148 -14.52 1.84 -3.44
N ARG A 149 -14.81 0.71 -2.79
CA ARG A 149 -16.05 0.55 -2.01
C ARG A 149 -16.11 1.45 -0.78
N GLU A 150 -14.98 1.67 -0.11
CA GLU A 150 -14.91 2.51 1.09
C GLU A 150 -15.05 4.01 0.77
N ASN A 151 -14.80 4.41 -0.48
CA ASN A 151 -14.84 5.80 -0.92
C ASN A 151 -15.92 6.09 -1.97
N ASP A 152 -16.85 5.14 -2.17
CA ASP A 152 -17.92 5.20 -3.19
C ASP A 152 -17.40 5.64 -4.57
N LEU A 153 -16.29 5.03 -5.00
CA LEU A 153 -15.66 5.34 -6.28
C LEU A 153 -16.09 4.38 -7.38
N ASP A 154 -16.37 4.97 -8.54
CA ASP A 154 -16.66 4.23 -9.76
C ASP A 154 -15.36 3.85 -10.48
N LEU A 155 -15.06 2.55 -10.49
CA LEU A 155 -13.82 2.00 -11.02
C LEU A 155 -13.70 2.20 -12.54
N SER A 156 -14.82 2.38 -13.25
CA SER A 156 -14.85 2.65 -14.69
C SER A 156 -14.41 4.07 -15.06
N GLN A 157 -14.32 4.99 -14.10
CA GLN A 157 -13.87 6.38 -14.30
C GLN A 157 -12.38 6.57 -14.03
N ILE A 158 -11.71 5.56 -13.49
CA ILE A 158 -10.31 5.63 -13.06
C ILE A 158 -9.44 5.05 -14.16
N GLU A 159 -8.49 5.85 -14.66
CA GLU A 159 -7.51 5.37 -15.64
C GLU A 159 -6.52 4.41 -14.95
N GLY A 160 -6.49 3.15 -15.40
CA GLY A 160 -5.61 2.13 -14.84
C GLY A 160 -4.22 2.17 -15.47
N THR A 161 -3.22 2.66 -14.73
CA THR A 161 -1.83 2.79 -15.22
C THR A 161 -1.03 1.48 -15.06
N GLY A 162 -1.62 0.44 -14.47
CA GLY A 162 -0.97 -0.84 -14.25
C GLY A 162 -0.79 -1.69 -15.52
N ARG A 163 0.19 -2.61 -15.49
CA ARG A 163 0.49 -3.54 -16.60
C ARG A 163 -0.79 -4.26 -17.07
N GLY A 164 -1.16 -4.03 -18.33
CA GLY A 164 -2.36 -4.62 -18.96
C GLY A 164 -3.66 -3.85 -18.72
N GLY A 165 -3.61 -2.56 -18.41
CA GLY A 165 -4.80 -1.72 -18.16
C GLY A 165 -5.42 -1.95 -16.78
N ARG A 166 -4.62 -2.41 -15.81
CA ARG A 166 -5.11 -2.71 -14.45
C ARG A 166 -5.08 -1.45 -13.60
N ILE A 167 -6.16 -1.21 -12.86
CA ILE A 167 -6.21 -0.11 -11.89
C ILE A 167 -5.43 -0.53 -10.64
N THR A 168 -4.48 0.32 -10.23
CA THR A 168 -3.62 0.13 -9.06
C THR A 168 -4.09 0.96 -7.87
N ARG A 169 -3.52 0.69 -6.68
CA ARG A 169 -3.82 1.49 -5.48
C ARG A 169 -3.51 2.97 -5.70
N ASN A 170 -2.42 3.27 -6.40
CA ASN A 170 -1.99 4.64 -6.65
C ASN A 170 -2.98 5.36 -7.58
N ASP A 171 -3.52 4.68 -8.60
CA ASP A 171 -4.53 5.27 -9.49
C ASP A 171 -5.82 5.68 -8.74
N VAL A 172 -6.25 4.86 -7.76
CA VAL A 172 -7.41 5.19 -6.91
C VAL A 172 -7.11 6.37 -5.98
N LEU A 173 -5.92 6.42 -5.38
CA LEU A 173 -5.49 7.53 -4.52
C LEU A 173 -5.37 8.83 -5.32
N ALA A 174 -4.70 8.78 -6.48
CA ALA A 174 -4.56 9.91 -7.38
C ALA A 174 -5.93 10.44 -7.83
N TYR A 175 -6.89 9.54 -8.13
CA TYR A 175 -8.26 9.93 -8.44
C TYR A 175 -8.99 10.56 -7.26
N LEU A 176 -8.75 10.11 -6.02
CA LEU A 176 -9.30 10.75 -4.81
C LEU A 176 -8.74 12.15 -4.58
N GLU A 177 -7.42 12.32 -4.78
CA GLU A 177 -6.71 13.58 -4.60
C GLU A 177 -7.06 14.60 -5.68
N HIS A 178 -7.23 14.13 -6.92
CA HIS A 178 -7.58 14.96 -8.08
C HIS A 178 -9.08 14.97 -8.34
N ARG A 179 -9.89 14.36 -7.46
CA ARG A 179 -11.34 14.33 -7.61
C ARG A 179 -11.79 15.78 -7.77
N PRO A 180 -12.31 16.17 -8.94
CA PRO A 180 -12.99 17.43 -9.04
C PRO A 180 -14.12 17.34 -8.02
N ALA A 181 -14.19 18.31 -7.09
CA ALA A 181 -15.42 18.54 -6.35
C ALA A 181 -16.56 18.43 -7.36
N PRO A 182 -17.64 17.67 -7.08
CA PRO A 182 -18.69 17.42 -8.05
C PRO A 182 -18.99 18.76 -8.69
N ALA A 183 -18.68 18.86 -10.00
CA ALA A 183 -19.03 20.05 -10.74
C ALA A 183 -20.51 20.26 -10.43
N PRO A 184 -20.91 21.45 -9.95
CA PRO A 184 -22.31 21.69 -9.65
C PRO A 184 -23.08 21.21 -10.86
N GLU A 185 -23.98 20.27 -10.59
CA GLU A 185 -24.95 19.74 -11.52
C GLU A 185 -25.32 20.88 -12.48
N PRO A 186 -25.10 20.75 -13.81
CA PRO A 186 -25.58 21.77 -14.72
C PRO A 186 -27.06 21.89 -14.41
N ALA A 187 -27.43 23.03 -13.81
CA ALA A 187 -28.79 23.31 -13.42
C ALA A 187 -29.67 22.93 -14.62
N PRO A 188 -30.78 22.19 -14.39
CA PRO A 188 -31.65 21.73 -15.46
C PRO A 188 -31.87 22.89 -16.40
N ALA A 189 -31.49 22.68 -17.66
CA ALA A 189 -31.63 23.67 -18.71
C ALA A 189 -33.02 24.29 -18.59
N PRO A 190 -33.14 25.63 -18.58
CA PRO A 190 -34.44 26.25 -18.56
C PRO A 190 -35.22 25.71 -19.75
N GLU A 191 -36.32 25.05 -19.41
CA GLU A 191 -37.37 24.61 -20.30
C GLU A 191 -37.57 25.65 -21.41
N PRO A 192 -37.56 25.27 -22.71
CA PRO A 192 -37.81 26.23 -23.77
C PRO A 192 -39.21 26.80 -23.57
N ALA A 193 -39.27 28.09 -23.20
CA ALA A 193 -40.50 28.84 -23.11
C ALA A 193 -41.28 28.71 -24.44
N PRO A 194 -42.60 28.52 -24.39
CA PRO A 194 -43.42 28.34 -25.58
C PRO A 194 -43.32 29.56 -26.50
N ALA A 195 -43.13 29.28 -27.79
CA ALA A 195 -43.03 30.27 -28.84
C ALA A 195 -44.23 31.25 -28.82
N PRO A 196 -44.01 32.56 -28.96
CA PRO A 196 -45.10 33.47 -29.26
C PRO A 196 -45.58 33.21 -30.69
N GLU A 197 -46.85 32.83 -30.77
CA GLU A 197 -47.71 32.75 -31.94
C GLU A 197 -47.50 33.95 -32.89
N PRO A 198 -47.33 33.73 -34.22
CA PRO A 198 -47.32 34.84 -35.16
C PRO A 198 -48.75 35.36 -35.36
N ALA A 199 -48.95 36.65 -35.05
CA ALA A 199 -50.19 37.36 -35.31
C ALA A 199 -50.55 37.32 -36.81
N PRO A 200 -51.83 37.09 -37.18
CA PRO A 200 -52.26 37.17 -38.57
C PRO A 200 -52.38 38.64 -39.03
N ALA A 201 -52.20 38.81 -40.34
CA ALA A 201 -52.26 40.07 -41.10
C ALA A 201 -53.64 40.73 -41.14
#